data_AF-A0A538BNV2-F1
#
_entry.id   AF-A0A538BNV2-F1
#
_cell.length_a   1.000
_cell.length_b   1.000
_cell.length_c   1.000
_cell.angle_alpha   90.00
_cell.angle_beta   90.00
_cell.angle_gamma   90.00
#
_symmetry.space_group_name_H-M   'P 1'
#
loop_
_entity.id
_entity.type
_entity.pdbx_description
1 polymer ?
#
loop_
_entity_poly.entity_id
_entity_poly.type
_entity_poly.pdbx_seq_one_letter_code
_entity_poly.pdbx_strand_id
1 'polypeptide(L)' 'FTATEDLRSAFPAEAARRIGLGVVPLLCAREMSVRGAMPSVVRVLMLFHTERGLREVVHVYLDGAEALRDDLDADT' A
#
# COMPACT_ATOMS: atom_id res chain seq x y z
N PHE A 1 6.43 0.00 -2.62
CA PHE A 1 5.45 -1.10 -2.60
C PHE A 1 5.97 -2.22 -1.73
N THR A 2 5.13 -2.83 -0.90
CA THR A 2 5.40 -4.13 -0.27
C THR A 2 4.31 -5.12 -0.67
N ALA A 3 4.65 -6.41 -0.76
CA ALA A 3 3.69 -7.48 -1.01
C ALA A 3 3.93 -8.65 -0.05
N THR A 4 2.87 -9.32 0.36
CA THR A 4 2.95 -10.54 1.18
C THR A 4 3.64 -11.67 0.41
N GLU A 5 4.27 -12.59 1.15
CA GLU A 5 5.15 -13.63 0.58
C GLU A 5 4.43 -14.64 -0.35
N ASP A 6 3.11 -14.73 -0.24
CA ASP A 6 2.23 -15.56 -1.06
C ASP A 6 1.97 -14.96 -2.46
N LEU A 7 2.22 -13.67 -2.70
CA LEU A 7 2.05 -13.04 -4.00
C LEU A 7 3.35 -13.10 -4.83
N ARG A 8 3.33 -13.87 -5.92
CA ARG A 8 4.51 -14.16 -6.76
C ARG A 8 4.29 -14.01 -8.27
N SER A 9 3.11 -13.57 -8.69
CA SER A 9 2.73 -13.53 -10.11
C SER A 9 3.30 -12.33 -10.88
N ALA A 10 3.49 -11.18 -10.21
CA ALA A 10 3.96 -9.95 -10.85
C ALA A 10 4.53 -8.95 -9.83
N PHE A 11 5.24 -7.93 -10.31
CA PHE A 11 5.69 -6.80 -9.50
C PHE A 11 4.63 -5.69 -9.45
N PRO A 12 4.27 -5.16 -8.27
CA PRO A 12 3.34 -4.01 -8.17
C PRO A 12 3.80 -2.77 -8.94
N ALA A 13 5.12 -2.54 -9.01
CA ALA A 13 5.68 -1.42 -9.76
C ALA A 13 5.39 -1.48 -11.28
N GLU A 14 5.14 -2.67 -11.83
CA GLU A 14 4.74 -2.79 -13.24
C GLU A 14 3.38 -2.11 -13.49
N ALA A 15 2.40 -2.36 -12.61
CA ALA A 15 1.10 -1.72 -12.70
C ALA A 15 1.21 -0.18 -12.60
N ALA A 16 2.03 0.32 -11.67
CA ALA A 16 2.29 1.75 -11.50
C ALA A 16 2.86 2.41 -12.76
N ARG A 17 3.78 1.74 -13.46
CA ARG A 17 4.33 2.25 -14.73
C ARG A 17 3.26 2.38 -15.81
N ARG A 18 2.34 1.42 -15.91
CA ARG A 18 1.25 1.45 -16.92
C ARG A 18 0.25 2.58 -16.69
N ILE A 19 0.11 3.08 -15.46
CA ILE A 19 -0.80 4.18 -15.11
C ILE A 19 -0.13 5.56 -15.11
N GLY A 20 1.07 5.67 -15.71
CA GLY A 20 1.74 6.97 -15.90
C GLY A 20 2.83 7.31 -14.88
N LEU A 21 3.13 6.44 -13.92
CA LEU A 21 4.22 6.67 -12.94
C LEU A 21 5.59 6.19 -13.45
N GLY A 22 5.79 6.10 -14.76
CA GLY A 22 7.01 5.57 -15.39
C GLY A 22 8.29 6.36 -15.08
N VAL A 23 8.17 7.66 -14.81
CA VAL A 23 9.29 8.56 -14.46
C VAL A 23 9.55 8.65 -12.95
N VAL A 24 8.64 8.12 -12.13
CA VAL A 24 8.78 8.15 -10.67
C VAL A 24 9.70 7.00 -10.24
N PRO A 25 10.68 7.21 -9.34
CA PRO A 25 11.44 6.11 -8.77
C PRO A 25 10.53 5.15 -7.99
N LEU A 26 10.48 3.88 -8.39
CA LEU A 26 9.64 2.86 -7.78
C LEU A 26 10.51 1.78 -7.12
N LEU A 27 10.14 1.38 -5.91
CA LEU A 27 10.80 0.29 -5.17
C LEU A 27 9.78 -0.75 -4.71
N CYS A 28 10.10 -2.02 -4.90
CA CYS A 28 9.35 -3.15 -4.36
C CYS A 28 10.19 -3.87 -3.31
N ALA A 29 9.54 -4.31 -2.24
CA ALA A 29 10.09 -5.20 -1.22
C ALA A 29 9.06 -6.26 -0.84
N ARG A 30 9.52 -7.32 -0.17
CA ARG A 30 8.62 -8.28 0.47
C ARG A 30 8.22 -7.75 1.84
N GLU A 31 6.94 -7.87 2.17
CA GLU A 31 6.46 -7.59 3.52
C GLU A 31 6.95 -8.64 4.52
N MET A 32 7.00 -8.28 5.80
CA MET A 32 7.26 -9.24 6.86
C MET A 32 6.25 -10.40 6.82
N SER A 33 6.75 -11.63 6.91
CA SER A 33 5.94 -12.85 6.94
C SER A 33 5.53 -13.17 8.39
N VAL A 34 4.47 -12.51 8.86
CA VAL A 34 3.94 -12.67 10.22
C VAL A 34 2.87 -13.75 10.24
N ARG A 35 2.96 -14.70 11.19
CA ARG A 35 1.96 -15.77 11.36
C ARG A 35 0.58 -15.17 11.65
N GLY A 36 -0.43 -15.59 10.89
CA GLY A 36 -1.82 -15.13 11.04
C GLY A 36 -2.09 -13.75 10.43
N ALA A 37 -1.10 -13.13 9.78
CA ALA A 37 -1.33 -11.90 9.03
C ALA A 37 -2.22 -12.13 7.80
N MET A 38 -2.90 -11.06 7.38
CA MET A 38 -3.75 -11.07 6.21
C MET A 38 -2.95 -11.48 4.96
N PRO A 39 -3.40 -12.52 4.21
CA PRO A 39 -2.75 -12.96 2.99
C PRO A 39 -3.06 -12.03 1.82
N SER A 40 -2.28 -12.16 0.75
CA SER A 40 -2.56 -11.51 -0.55
C SER A 40 -2.70 -9.99 -0.50
N VAL A 41 -1.86 -9.31 0.29
CA VAL A 41 -1.89 -7.85 0.45
C VAL A 41 -0.75 -7.19 -0.32
N VAL A 42 -1.09 -6.16 -1.09
CA VAL A 42 -0.14 -5.19 -1.65
C VAL A 42 -0.29 -3.87 -0.91
N ARG A 43 0.82 -3.32 -0.39
CA ARG A 43 0.85 -2.03 0.30
C ARG A 43 1.61 -0.98 -0.51
N VAL A 44 1.15 0.26 -0.40
CA VAL A 44 1.78 1.42 -1.04
C VAL A 44 2.16 2.43 0.03
N LEU A 45 3.45 2.76 0.09
CA LEU A 45 3.92 3.99 0.72
C LEU A 45 4.27 4.96 -0.40
N MET A 46 3.57 6.09 -0.45
CA MET A 46 3.81 7.15 -1.41
C MET A 46 4.45 8.34 -0.71
N LEU A 47 5.65 8.71 -1.15
CA LEU A 47 6.28 9.96 -0.75
C LEU A 47 5.89 11.01 -1.79
N PHE A 48 5.16 12.04 -1.37
CA PHE A 48 4.66 13.09 -2.25
C PHE A 48 4.79 14.46 -1.60
N HIS A 49 4.86 15.50 -2.42
CA HIS A 49 4.86 16.89 -1.97
C HIS A 49 3.42 17.40 -1.92
N THR A 50 3.05 18.08 -0.83
CA THR A 50 1.72 18.66 -0.64
C THR A 50 1.81 19.81 0.36
N GLU A 51 0.90 20.76 0.24
CA GLU A 51 0.70 21.84 1.22
C GLU A 51 -0.24 21.42 2.36
N ARG A 52 -0.93 20.28 2.21
CA ARG A 52 -1.83 19.72 3.23
C ARG A 52 -1.06 19.28 4.47
N GLY A 53 -1.65 19.49 5.64
CA GLY A 53 -1.19 18.89 6.88
C GLY A 53 -1.40 17.38 6.92
N LEU A 54 -0.63 16.68 7.78
CA LEU A 54 -0.66 15.21 7.87
C LEU A 54 -2.06 14.64 8.17
N ARG A 55 -2.87 15.34 8.96
CA ARG A 55 -4.24 14.90 9.30
C ARG A 55 -5.23 15.01 8.15
N GLU A 56 -4.90 15.77 7.11
CA GLU A 56 -5.74 15.94 5.92
C GLU A 56 -5.44 14.90 4.83
N VAL A 57 -4.40 14.08 5.03
CA VAL A 57 -4.04 13.00 4.11
C VAL A 57 -4.95 11.80 4.39
N VAL A 58 -5.68 11.38 3.36
CA VAL A 58 -6.56 10.22 3.44
C VAL A 58 -5.77 8.96 3.07
N HIS A 59 -5.66 8.03 4.01
CA HIS A 59 -5.07 6.72 3.78
C HIS A 59 -6.15 5.76 3.24
N VAL A 60 -5.89 5.13 2.11
CA VAL A 60 -6.88 4.32 1.39
C VAL A 60 -6.60 2.82 1.62
N TYR A 61 -7.64 2.11 2.03
CA TYR A 61 -7.65 0.66 2.24
C TYR A 61 -8.83 0.09 1.45
N LEU A 62 -8.61 -1.00 0.73
CA LEU A 62 -9.57 -1.58 -0.22
C LEU A 62 -9.55 -3.11 -0.12
N ASP A 63 -10.58 -3.73 -0.68
CA ASP A 63 -10.64 -5.17 -0.95
C ASP A 63 -10.41 -6.06 0.29
N GLY A 64 -10.89 -5.61 1.46
CA GLY A 64 -10.75 -6.30 2.75
C GLY A 64 -9.57 -5.79 3.60
N ALA A 65 -8.65 -5.00 3.02
CA ALA A 65 -7.53 -4.43 3.75
C ALA A 65 -7.94 -3.34 4.76
N GLU A 66 -9.20 -2.92 4.76
CA GLU A 66 -9.79 -2.01 5.75
C GLU A 66 -9.60 -2.55 7.18
N ALA A 67 -9.70 -3.88 7.34
CA ALA A 67 -9.46 -4.58 8.62
C ALA A 67 -7.99 -4.53 9.11
N LEU A 68 -7.08 -3.87 8.38
CA LEU A 68 -5.72 -3.60 8.85
C LEU A 68 -5.62 -2.29 9.64
N ARG A 69 -6.68 -1.49 9.69
CA ARG A 69 -6.75 -0.22 10.42
C ARG A 69 -8.00 -0.15 11.28
N ASP A 70 -8.01 -0.96 12.33
CA ASP A 70 -9.03 -0.91 13.37
C ASP A 70 -9.08 0.46 14.10
N ASP A 71 -8.05 1.31 13.94
CA ASP A 71 -7.94 2.63 14.55
C ASP A 71 -8.48 3.78 13.70
N LEU A 72 -8.82 3.56 12.41
CA LEU A 72 -9.43 4.60 11.58
C LEU A 72 -10.95 4.70 11.76
N ASP A 73 -11.59 3.65 12.27
CA ASP A 73 -13.03 3.63 12.55
C ASP A 73 -13.42 4.37 13.85
N ALA A 74 -12.43 4.86 14.62
CA ALA A 74 -12.66 5.53 15.89
C ALA A 74 -13.08 7.01 15.78
N ASP A 75 -13.13 7.58 14.57
CA ASP A 75 -13.48 8.99 14.31
C ASP A 75 -14.73 9.16 13.41
N THR A 76 -15.63 8.15 13.36
CA THR A 76 -16.98 8.30 12.75
C THR A 76 -18.06 8.52 13.80
#